data_AF-A0AA35RQB8-F1
#
_entry.id   AF-A0AA35RQB8-F1
#
_cell.length_a   1.000
_cell.length_b   1.000
_cell.length_c   1.000
_cell.angle_alpha   90.00
_cell.angle_beta   90.00
_cell.angle_gamma   90.00
#
_symmetry.space_group_name_H-M   'P 1'
#
loop_
_entity.id
_entity.type
_entity.pdbx_description
1 polymer ?
#
loop_
_entity_poly.entity_id
_entity_poly.type
_entity_poly.pdbx_seq_one_letter_code
_entity_poly.pdbx_strand_id
1 'polypeptide(L)'
;MEIVPPLRWTPVGAQCVGLRDRIVDEITRRIPDCVLNGHPSERLPNNLNISFAGVDGESILLGLDLQGIAASSGSACSSGSLEPSHVLLALGQTADVARGSLRITLG
;
A
#
# COMPACT_ATOMS: atom_id res chain seq x y z
N MET A 1 0.56 7.45 28.73
CA MET A 1 -0.58 7.27 27.82
C MET A 1 -0.88 8.64 27.23
N GLU A 2 0.03 9.12 26.38
CA GLU A 2 -0.14 10.41 25.72
C GLU A 2 -1.16 10.24 24.60
N ILE A 3 -2.23 11.01 24.71
CA ILE A 3 -3.24 11.16 23.67
C ILE A 3 -2.55 11.87 22.52
N VAL A 4 -2.22 11.13 21.46
CA VAL A 4 -1.82 11.74 20.18
C VAL A 4 -2.98 12.66 19.78
N PRO A 5 -2.77 13.99 19.64
CA PRO A 5 -3.85 14.89 19.25
C PRO A 5 -4.38 14.45 17.88
N PRO A 6 -5.70 14.57 17.60
CA PRO A 6 -6.21 14.19 16.29
C PRO A 6 -5.49 15.04 15.24
N LEU A 7 -4.69 14.37 14.39
CA LEU A 7 -4.00 14.99 13.27
C LEU A 7 -5.05 15.70 12.43
N ARG A 8 -5.13 17.04 12.56
CA ARG A 8 -6.02 17.86 11.75
C ARG A 8 -5.42 17.96 10.35
N TRP A 9 -5.85 17.06 9.48
CA TRP A 9 -5.49 17.10 8.08
C TRP A 9 -6.04 18.37 7.41
N THR A 10 -5.32 18.86 6.40
CA THR A 10 -5.87 19.85 5.47
C THR A 10 -7.10 19.28 4.76
N PRO A 11 -7.96 20.09 4.13
CA PRO A 11 -9.12 19.59 3.38
C PRO A 11 -8.75 18.51 2.35
N VAL A 12 -7.62 18.68 1.65
CA VAL A 12 -7.08 17.69 0.69
C VAL A 12 -6.67 16.41 1.41
N GLY A 13 -6.03 16.50 2.57
CA GLY A 13 -5.71 15.33 3.38
C GLY A 13 -6.96 14.59 3.85
N ALA A 14 -7.98 15.29 4.34
CA ALA A 14 -9.24 14.67 4.74
C ALA A 14 -9.95 13.96 3.57
N GLN A 15 -9.93 14.55 2.37
CA GLN A 15 -10.42 13.91 1.15
C GLN A 15 -9.62 12.64 0.81
N CYS A 16 -8.30 12.70 0.91
CA CYS A 16 -7.43 11.54 0.67
C CYS A 16 -7.71 10.41 1.66
N VAL A 17 -7.97 10.71 2.95
CA VAL A 17 -8.37 9.68 3.93
C VAL A 17 -9.59 8.91 3.45
N GLY A 18 -10.67 9.61 3.05
CA GLY A 18 -11.90 8.95 2.61
C GLY A 18 -11.70 8.08 1.35
N LEU A 19 -10.90 8.55 0.39
CA LEU A 19 -10.57 7.78 -0.81
C LEU A 19 -9.68 6.58 -0.50
N ARG A 20 -8.62 6.78 0.29
CA ARG A 20 -7.70 5.73 0.73
C ARG A 20 -8.44 4.62 1.46
N ASP A 21 -9.26 4.98 2.44
CA ASP A 21 -10.00 4.02 3.26
C ASP A 21 -10.96 3.22 2.39
N ARG A 22 -11.69 3.87 1.47
CA ARG A 22 -12.55 3.19 0.50
C ARG A 22 -11.78 2.20 -0.38
N ILE A 23 -10.58 2.55 -0.85
CA ILE A 23 -9.76 1.65 -1.68
C ILE A 23 -9.31 0.43 -0.88
N VAL A 24 -8.77 0.65 0.33
CA VAL A 24 -8.31 -0.42 1.23
C VAL A 24 -9.45 -1.38 1.54
N ASP A 25 -10.60 -0.83 1.90
CA ASP A 25 -11.83 -1.55 2.21
C ASP A 25 -12.31 -2.42 1.05
N GLU A 26 -12.39 -1.88 -0.16
CA GLU A 26 -12.85 -2.65 -1.33
C GLU A 26 -11.85 -3.74 -1.72
N ILE A 27 -10.54 -3.48 -1.61
CA ILE A 27 -9.50 -4.48 -1.87
C ILE A 27 -9.62 -5.63 -0.86
N THR A 28 -9.61 -5.31 0.43
CA THR A 28 -9.65 -6.32 1.51
C THR A 28 -10.95 -7.12 1.55
N ARG A 29 -12.06 -6.53 1.09
CA ARG A 29 -13.34 -7.26 0.96
C ARG A 29 -13.39 -8.20 -0.24
N ARG A 30 -12.74 -7.86 -1.36
CA ARG A 30 -12.92 -8.57 -2.64
C ARG A 30 -11.77 -9.50 -2.99
N ILE A 31 -10.57 -9.24 -2.48
CA ILE A 31 -9.36 -9.96 -2.83
C ILE A 31 -8.89 -10.74 -1.60
N PRO A 32 -8.92 -12.09 -1.64
CA PRO A 32 -8.44 -12.91 -0.53
C PRO A 32 -6.92 -12.74 -0.36
N ASP A 33 -6.43 -13.11 0.82
CA ASP A 33 -4.99 -13.21 1.12
C ASP A 33 -4.19 -11.92 0.84
N CYS A 34 -4.83 -10.77 1.05
CA CYS A 34 -4.18 -9.47 1.01
C CYS A 34 -3.88 -8.95 2.43
N VAL A 35 -2.75 -8.26 2.57
CA VAL A 35 -2.27 -7.73 3.85
C VAL A 35 -2.01 -6.24 3.71
N LEU A 36 -2.67 -5.45 4.54
CA LEU A 36 -2.39 -4.03 4.66
C LEU A 36 -1.06 -3.81 5.39
N ASN A 37 -0.09 -3.21 4.71
CA ASN A 37 1.24 -2.95 5.24
C ASN A 37 1.29 -1.64 6.06
N GLY A 38 1.95 -1.68 7.21
CA GLY A 38 2.05 -0.54 8.13
C GLY A 38 0.84 -0.39 9.06
N HIS A 39 0.81 0.68 9.86
CA HIS A 39 -0.21 0.86 10.88
C HIS A 39 -1.61 1.13 10.27
N PRO A 40 -2.69 0.52 10.78
CA PRO A 40 -4.03 0.67 10.21
C PRO A 40 -4.59 2.10 10.30
N SER A 41 -4.36 2.81 11.42
CA SER A 41 -4.85 4.18 11.66
C SER A 41 -3.76 5.27 11.60
N GLU A 42 -2.63 5.07 12.26
CA GLU A 42 -1.47 5.98 12.27
C GLU A 42 -0.66 5.94 10.96
N ARG A 43 -1.22 6.52 9.91
CA ARG A 43 -0.60 6.60 8.59
C ARG A 43 -0.93 7.88 7.86
N LEU A 44 -0.14 8.18 6.83
CA LEU A 44 -0.38 9.33 5.97
C LEU A 44 -1.76 9.23 5.28
N PRO A 45 -2.46 10.35 5.09
CA PRO A 45 -3.82 10.39 4.54
C PRO A 45 -3.95 9.74 3.17
N ASN A 46 -2.90 9.89 2.38
CA ASN A 46 -2.88 9.55 0.98
C ASN A 46 -2.15 8.25 0.69
N ASN A 47 -1.55 7.61 1.69
CA ASN A 47 -0.75 6.43 1.49
C ASN A 47 -1.55 5.17 1.81
N LEU A 48 -1.57 4.23 0.87
CA LEU A 48 -1.86 2.83 1.16
C LEU A 48 -0.78 1.93 0.55
N ASN A 49 -0.44 0.87 1.27
CA ASN A 49 0.48 -0.16 0.82
C ASN A 49 -0.13 -1.51 1.18
N ILE A 50 -0.40 -2.36 0.20
CA ILE A 50 -1.04 -3.66 0.37
C ILE A 50 -0.19 -4.72 -0.32
N SER A 51 0.03 -5.84 0.36
CA SER A 51 0.65 -7.03 -0.21
C SER A 51 -0.42 -8.06 -0.61
N PHE A 52 -0.22 -8.72 -1.74
CA PHE A 52 -1.05 -9.82 -2.23
C PHE A 52 -0.23 -11.10 -2.23
N ALA A 53 -0.61 -12.08 -1.41
CA ALA A 53 0.13 -13.33 -1.31
C ALA A 53 0.08 -14.13 -2.62
N GLY A 54 1.19 -14.76 -3.00
CA GLY A 54 1.29 -15.59 -4.21
C GLY A 54 1.21 -14.84 -5.54
N VAL A 55 1.25 -13.50 -5.52
CA VAL A 55 1.23 -12.66 -6.73
C VAL A 55 2.49 -11.82 -6.76
N ASP A 56 3.05 -11.62 -7.96
CA ASP A 56 4.18 -10.73 -8.15
C ASP A 56 3.73 -9.27 -8.36
N GLY A 57 4.39 -8.32 -7.68
CA GLY A 57 4.03 -6.91 -7.71
C GLY A 57 4.18 -6.28 -9.09
N GLU A 58 5.15 -6.70 -9.91
CA GLU A 58 5.32 -6.17 -11.27
C GLU A 58 4.16 -6.58 -12.17
N SER A 59 3.64 -7.81 -12.00
CA SER A 59 2.46 -8.29 -12.72
C SER A 59 1.21 -7.46 -12.41
N ILE A 60 1.04 -7.06 -11.15
CA ILE A 60 -0.04 -6.16 -10.72
C ILE A 60 0.11 -4.79 -11.37
N LEU A 61 1.32 -4.22 -11.34
CA LEU A 61 1.60 -2.92 -11.94
C LEU A 61 1.33 -2.90 -13.44
N LEU A 62 1.76 -3.93 -14.17
CA LEU A 62 1.49 -4.06 -15.60
C LEU A 62 -0.01 -4.12 -15.87
N GLY A 63 -0.76 -4.89 -15.08
CA GLY A 63 -2.22 -4.97 -15.20
C GLY A 63 -2.91 -3.62 -14.97
N LEU A 64 -2.44 -2.85 -13.99
CA LEU A 64 -2.94 -1.51 -13.69
C LEU A 64 -2.59 -0.50 -14.80
N ASP A 65 -1.37 -0.55 -15.33
CA ASP A 65 -0.90 0.32 -16.41
C ASP A 65 -1.72 0.11 -17.69
N LEU A 66 -2.05 -1.14 -18.02
CA LEU A 66 -2.95 -1.47 -19.13
C LEU A 66 -4.36 -0.88 -18.95
N GLN A 67 -4.76 -0.57 -17.72
CA GLN A 67 -6.02 0.12 -17.40
C GLN A 67 -5.84 1.64 -17.21
N GLY A 68 -4.65 2.18 -17.46
CA GLY A 68 -4.32 3.59 -17.27
C GLY A 68 -4.20 4.03 -15.82
N ILE A 69 -3.92 3.10 -14.90
CA ILE A 69 -3.80 3.37 -13.46
C ILE A 69 -2.33 3.38 -13.05
N ALA A 70 -1.84 4.54 -12.60
CA ALA A 70 -0.49 4.69 -12.09
C ALA A 70 -0.38 4.19 -10.63
N ALA A 71 0.61 3.35 -10.35
CA ALA A 71 0.93 2.84 -9.02
C ALA A 71 2.42 2.49 -8.91
N SER A 72 2.86 2.01 -7.74
CA SER A 72 4.24 1.56 -7.51
C SER A 72 4.27 0.24 -6.74
N SER A 73 5.35 -0.54 -6.90
CA SER A 73 5.60 -1.79 -6.17
C SER A 73 6.91 -1.66 -5.36
N GLY A 74 7.02 -2.40 -4.26
CA GLY A 74 8.21 -2.42 -3.40
C GLY A 74 8.43 -1.12 -2.59
N SER A 75 9.66 -0.94 -2.10
CA SER A 75 10.01 0.17 -1.17
C SER A 75 10.16 1.54 -1.83
N ALA A 76 10.44 1.58 -3.13
CA ALA A 76 10.57 2.74 -4.03
C ALA A 76 11.48 2.28 -5.15
N CYS A 77 11.06 2.45 -6.42
CA CYS A 77 11.86 2.27 -7.63
C CYS A 77 13.05 1.30 -7.48
N SER A 78 12.79 0.00 -7.26
CA SER A 78 13.86 -1.00 -7.35
C SER A 78 14.17 -1.19 -8.84
N SER A 79 15.00 -0.32 -9.39
CA SER A 79 15.49 -0.44 -10.76
C SER A 79 16.24 -1.77 -10.91
N GLY A 80 15.55 -2.80 -11.40
CA GLY A 80 16.14 -4.07 -11.87
C GLY A 80 16.45 -5.14 -10.83
N SER A 81 15.94 -5.04 -9.59
CA SER A 81 16.17 -6.07 -8.56
C SER A 81 14.87 -6.77 -8.18
N LEU A 82 14.84 -8.10 -8.34
CA LEU A 82 13.75 -9.02 -7.91
C LEU A 82 13.68 -9.21 -6.39
N GLU A 83 14.48 -8.46 -5.63
CA GLU A 83 14.55 -8.60 -4.18
C GLU A 83 13.32 -7.98 -3.51
N PRO A 84 12.74 -8.67 -2.50
CA PRO A 84 11.62 -8.15 -1.74
C PRO A 84 11.96 -6.83 -1.03
N SER A 85 10.95 -6.02 -0.77
CA SER A 85 11.14 -4.73 -0.09
C SER A 85 11.76 -4.92 1.29
N HIS A 86 12.99 -4.39 1.48
CA HIS A 86 13.68 -4.41 2.76
C HIS A 86 12.86 -3.77 3.89
N VAL A 87 12.00 -2.78 3.58
CA VAL A 87 11.08 -2.17 4.54
C VAL A 87 10.01 -3.17 5.00
N LEU A 88 9.40 -3.91 4.07
CA LEU A 88 8.37 -4.90 4.42
C LEU A 88 8.95 -6.07 5.21
N LEU A 89 10.16 -6.51 4.86
CA LEU A 89 10.89 -7.52 5.65
C LEU A 89 11.14 -7.02 7.08
N ALA A 90 11.54 -5.76 7.25
CA ALA A 90 11.75 -5.15 8.57
C ALA A 90 10.44 -5.01 9.38
N LEU A 91 9.29 -4.89 8.70
CA LEU A 91 7.96 -4.94 9.33
C LEU A 91 7.51 -6.37 9.70
N GLY A 92 8.34 -7.38 9.43
CA GLY A 92 8.06 -8.78 9.76
C GLY A 92 7.32 -9.56 8.67
N GLN A 93 7.15 -8.98 7.48
CA GLN A 93 6.57 -9.72 6.35
C GLN A 93 7.55 -10.77 5.84
N THR A 94 7.01 -11.88 5.34
CA THR A 94 7.81 -12.86 4.61
C THR A 94 8.21 -12.30 3.24
N ALA A 95 9.32 -12.81 2.70
CA ALA A 95 9.76 -12.44 1.35
C ALA A 95 8.69 -12.69 0.29
N ASP A 96 7.90 -13.77 0.44
CA ASP A 96 6.82 -14.12 -0.47
C ASP A 96 5.71 -13.05 -0.49
N VAL A 97 5.20 -12.66 0.68
CA VAL A 97 4.17 -11.61 0.80
C VAL A 97 4.72 -10.24 0.40
N ALA A 98 5.99 -9.97 0.67
CA ALA A 98 6.62 -8.69 0.34
C ALA A 98 6.80 -8.47 -1.19
N ARG A 99 6.94 -9.55 -1.98
CA ARG A 99 7.03 -9.46 -3.45
C ARG A 99 5.76 -8.95 -4.10
N GLY A 100 4.60 -9.37 -3.59
CA GLY A 100 3.30 -8.93 -4.08
C GLY A 100 2.86 -7.57 -3.56
N SER A 101 3.79 -6.67 -3.20
CA SER A 101 3.44 -5.38 -2.63
C SER A 101 3.05 -4.34 -3.67
N LEU A 102 1.97 -3.61 -3.39
CA LEU A 102 1.45 -2.51 -4.18
C LEU A 102 1.28 -1.29 -3.29
N ARG A 103 1.90 -0.19 -3.69
CA ARG A 103 1.79 1.12 -3.04
C ARG A 103 1.09 2.11 -3.96
N ILE A 104 0.02 2.69 -3.44
CA ILE A 104 -0.74 3.78 -4.07
C ILE A 104 -0.63 5.00 -3.16
N THR A 105 -0.25 6.12 -3.79
CA THR A 105 -0.21 7.43 -3.15
C THR A 105 -1.19 8.34 -3.86
N LEU A 106 -2.13 8.92 -3.11
CA LEU A 106 -3.16 9.82 -3.63
C LEU A 106 -2.68 11.28 -3.62
N GLY A 107 -3.22 12.09 -4.54
CA GLY A 107 -2.97 13.52 -4.64
C GLY A 107 -1.83 13.92 -5.56
#